data_AF-A0A4Y2QV21-F1
#
_entry.id   AF-A0A4Y2QV21-F1
#
_cell.length_a   1.000
_cell.length_b   1.000
_cell.length_c   1.000
_cell.angle_alpha   90.00
_cell.angle_beta   90.00
_cell.angle_gamma   90.00
#
_symmetry.space_group_name_H-M   'P 1'
#
loop_
_entity.id
_entity.type
_entity.pdbx_description
1 polymer ?
#
loop_
_entity_poly.entity_id
_entity_poly.type
_entity_poly.pdbx_seq_one_letter_code
_entity_poly.pdbx_strand_id
1 'polypeptide(L)'
;LDASAKLPSGVLDGTLTDFGDYDQCLAVEKLDNKKKVQFTGQYCVVEAAPLLPSKPHRVQFKTVVLDVTNFTHPDSVLADFASNANMFYLMKLRLGLCLPSTCSVSDVQEVAKLALKDVPFEAKILRCEVKEPYSLSNLQIAVM
;
A
#
# COMPACT_ATOMS: atom_id res chain seq x y z
N LEU A 1 -10.61 8.71 -8.33
CA LEU A 1 -9.35 7.95 -8.39
C LEU A 1 -8.11 8.82 -8.21
N ASP A 2 -8.19 10.14 -8.38
CA ASP A 2 -7.03 11.03 -8.18
C ASP A 2 -6.56 11.11 -6.72
N ALA A 3 -7.48 10.88 -5.76
CA ALA A 3 -7.15 10.80 -4.33
C ALA A 3 -6.41 9.51 -3.92
N SER A 4 -6.35 8.49 -4.80
CA SER A 4 -5.57 7.28 -4.53
C SER A 4 -4.07 7.54 -4.75
N ALA A 5 -3.25 6.83 -3.99
CA ALA A 5 -1.81 6.77 -4.19
C ALA A 5 -1.47 6.34 -5.62
N LYS A 6 -0.38 6.90 -6.12
CA LYS A 6 0.21 6.61 -7.41
C LYS A 6 1.47 5.77 -7.18
N LEU A 7 2.19 5.46 -8.27
CA LEU A 7 3.52 4.90 -8.11
C LEU A 7 4.41 5.99 -7.51
N PRO A 8 5.01 5.77 -6.32
CA PRO A 8 5.83 6.78 -5.67
C PRO A 8 6.99 7.19 -6.58
N SER A 9 7.19 8.50 -6.71
CA SER A 9 8.40 9.02 -7.34
C SER A 9 9.62 8.62 -6.51
N GLY A 10 10.67 8.14 -7.17
CA GLY A 10 11.85 7.59 -6.49
C GLY A 10 11.64 6.16 -5.98
N VAL A 11 10.68 5.39 -6.50
CA VAL A 11 10.57 3.95 -6.16
C VAL A 11 11.88 3.18 -6.41
N LEU A 12 12.62 3.56 -7.45
CA LEU A 12 13.96 3.00 -7.74
C LEU A 12 15.04 3.54 -6.80
N ASP A 13 14.80 4.69 -6.17
CA ASP A 13 15.69 5.30 -5.18
C ASP A 13 15.34 4.85 -3.74
N GLY A 14 14.36 3.95 -3.58
CA GLY A 14 13.94 3.38 -2.30
C GLY A 14 12.68 4.00 -1.67
N THR A 15 11.95 4.86 -2.37
CA THR A 15 10.64 5.35 -1.91
C THR A 15 9.59 4.26 -2.02
N LEU A 16 9.22 3.66 -0.88
CA LEU A 16 8.29 2.54 -0.80
C LEU A 16 6.92 2.93 -0.24
N THR A 17 6.57 4.21 -0.17
CA THR A 17 5.30 4.62 0.41
C THR A 17 4.71 5.82 -0.32
N ASP A 18 3.44 5.71 -0.66
CA ASP A 18 2.61 6.83 -1.12
C ASP A 18 1.21 6.66 -0.50
N PHE A 19 0.74 7.66 0.24
CA PHE A 19 -0.56 7.60 0.90
C PHE A 19 -1.68 8.21 0.05
N GLY A 20 -1.37 8.89 -1.05
CA GLY A 20 -2.39 9.67 -1.76
C GLY A 20 -3.00 10.77 -0.88
N ASP A 21 -4.23 11.19 -1.21
CA ASP A 21 -4.96 12.22 -0.48
C ASP A 21 -6.05 11.61 0.41
N TYR A 22 -5.72 11.46 1.69
CA TYR A 22 -6.58 10.85 2.70
C TYR A 22 -7.88 11.63 2.91
N ASP A 23 -7.77 12.93 3.18
CA ASP A 23 -8.92 13.77 3.54
C ASP A 23 -9.83 13.98 2.32
N GLN A 24 -9.25 14.17 1.13
CA GLN A 24 -10.02 14.26 -0.09
C GLN A 24 -10.76 12.96 -0.36
N CYS A 25 -10.16 11.80 -0.09
CA CYS A 25 -10.84 10.52 -0.25
C CYS A 25 -12.06 10.40 0.67
N LEU A 26 -11.90 10.66 1.96
CA LEU A 26 -13.00 10.56 2.92
C LEU A 26 -14.11 11.58 2.68
N ALA A 27 -13.79 12.73 2.08
CA ALA A 27 -14.75 13.75 1.71
C ALA A 27 -15.56 13.43 0.43
N VAL A 28 -15.23 12.35 -0.30
CA VAL A 28 -16.00 11.94 -1.48
C VAL A 28 -17.40 11.49 -1.06
N GLU A 29 -18.42 12.14 -1.61
CA GLU A 29 -19.82 11.76 -1.41
C GLU A 29 -20.53 11.78 -2.77
N LYS A 30 -21.15 10.66 -3.15
CA LYS A 30 -21.99 10.61 -4.35
C LYS A 30 -23.45 10.68 -3.94
N LEU A 31 -24.17 11.64 -4.51
CA LEU A 31 -25.61 11.80 -4.31
C LEU A 31 -26.39 11.11 -5.44
N ASP A 32 -27.50 10.45 -5.09
CA ASP A 32 -28.49 9.95 -6.02
C ASP A 32 -29.41 11.08 -6.54
N ASN A 33 -30.22 10.82 -7.57
CA ASN A 33 -31.17 11.76 -8.16
C ASN A 33 -32.14 12.38 -7.15
N LYS A 34 -32.36 11.71 -6.01
CA LYS A 34 -33.18 12.19 -4.88
C LYS A 34 -32.39 12.94 -3.80
N LYS A 35 -31.15 13.36 -4.09
CA LYS A 35 -30.21 13.99 -3.14
C LYS A 35 -29.91 13.15 -1.89
N LYS A 36 -30.00 11.83 -2.00
CA LYS A 36 -29.59 10.89 -0.94
C LYS A 36 -28.17 10.43 -1.19
N VAL A 37 -27.36 10.28 -0.14
CA VAL A 37 -26.00 9.73 -0.26
C VAL A 37 -26.10 8.28 -0.74
N GLN A 38 -25.54 8.01 -1.92
CA GLN A 38 -25.48 6.69 -2.54
C GLN A 38 -24.28 5.90 -2.02
N PHE A 39 -23.12 6.56 -1.94
CA PHE A 39 -21.92 6.03 -1.30
C PHE A 39 -21.01 7.19 -0.86
N THR A 40 -20.15 6.90 0.10
CA THR A 40 -19.06 7.79 0.53
C THR A 40 -17.71 7.20 0.12
N GLY A 41 -16.64 7.97 0.25
CA GLY A 41 -15.29 7.45 0.10
C GLY A 41 -14.89 6.60 1.30
N GLN A 42 -14.07 5.58 1.00
CA GLN A 42 -13.41 4.71 1.94
C GLN A 42 -11.93 4.68 1.59
N TYR A 43 -11.10 5.02 2.56
CA TYR A 43 -9.66 5.04 2.42
C TYR A 43 -9.07 3.73 2.95
N CYS A 44 -8.39 2.97 2.09
CA CYS A 44 -7.73 1.72 2.45
C CYS A 44 -6.22 1.81 2.30
N VAL A 45 -5.47 1.28 3.26
CA VAL A 45 -4.00 1.14 3.12
C VAL A 45 -3.68 -0.28 2.70
N VAL A 46 -3.04 -0.40 1.53
CA VAL A 46 -2.54 -1.66 0.99
C VAL A 46 -1.04 -1.75 1.21
N GLU A 47 -0.61 -2.85 1.78
CA GLU A 47 0.80 -3.20 1.90
C GLU A 47 1.12 -4.29 0.87
N ALA A 48 2.04 -4.01 -0.05
CA ALA A 48 2.53 -4.98 -1.02
C ALA A 48 4.00 -5.31 -0.74
N ALA A 49 4.34 -6.59 -0.82
CA ALA A 49 5.70 -7.07 -0.63
C ALA A 49 6.04 -8.08 -1.72
N PRO A 50 7.29 -8.10 -2.22
CA PRO A 50 7.71 -9.15 -3.14
C PRO A 50 7.60 -10.52 -2.45
N LEU A 51 7.31 -11.55 -3.25
CA LEU A 51 7.34 -12.94 -2.80
C LEU A 51 8.80 -13.32 -2.52
N LEU A 52 9.18 -13.24 -1.26
CA LEU A 52 10.51 -13.58 -0.80
C LEU A 52 10.49 -14.92 -0.04
N PRO A 53 11.63 -15.66 -0.05
CA PRO A 53 11.77 -16.84 0.79
C PRO A 53 11.59 -16.49 2.27
N SER A 54 11.34 -17.51 3.09
CA SER A 54 11.08 -17.32 4.52
C SER A 54 12.17 -16.48 5.19
N LYS A 55 11.75 -15.49 5.99
CA LYS A 55 12.65 -14.54 6.64
C LYS A 55 13.64 -15.30 7.54
N PRO A 56 14.97 -15.16 7.32
CA PRO A 56 15.95 -15.78 8.19
C PRO A 56 15.94 -15.14 9.58
N HIS A 57 16.41 -15.88 10.59
CA HIS A 57 16.39 -15.42 11.98
C HIS A 57 17.17 -14.10 12.21
N ARG A 58 18.18 -13.84 11.36
CA ARG A 58 18.91 -12.58 11.31
C ARG A 58 19.00 -12.11 9.85
N VAL A 59 18.54 -10.89 9.59
CA VAL A 59 18.71 -10.21 8.30
C VAL A 59 19.85 -9.22 8.46
N GLN A 60 20.93 -9.40 7.71
CA GLN A 60 22.04 -8.46 7.63
C GLN A 60 22.02 -7.77 6.27
N PHE A 61 22.72 -6.64 6.15
CA PHE A 61 22.85 -5.93 4.87
C PHE A 61 23.43 -6.80 3.74
N LYS A 62 24.25 -7.82 4.06
CA LYS A 62 24.83 -8.76 3.09
C LYS A 62 24.00 -10.04 2.87
N THR A 63 22.81 -10.16 3.47
CA THR A 63 21.97 -11.35 3.28
C THR A 63 21.49 -11.39 1.83
N VAL A 64 21.99 -12.36 1.06
CA VAL A 64 21.53 -12.61 -0.31
C VAL A 64 20.18 -13.29 -0.26
N VAL A 65 19.16 -12.66 -0.83
CA VAL A 65 17.78 -13.18 -0.85
C VAL A 65 17.41 -13.72 -2.23
N LEU A 66 17.95 -13.10 -3.29
CA LEU A 66 17.78 -13.50 -4.68
C LEU A 66 19.17 -13.62 -5.30
N ASP A 67 19.49 -14.79 -5.84
CA ASP A 67 20.74 -15.01 -6.59
C ASP A 67 20.46 -14.94 -8.09
N VAL A 68 20.80 -13.81 -8.70
CA VAL A 68 20.60 -13.53 -10.13
C VAL A 68 21.92 -13.52 -10.91
N THR A 69 23.03 -13.90 -10.27
CA THR A 69 24.40 -13.79 -10.84
C THR A 69 24.58 -14.62 -12.11
N ASN A 70 23.82 -15.71 -12.26
CA ASN A 70 23.86 -16.58 -13.44
C ASN A 70 23.04 -16.05 -14.63
N PHE A 71 22.16 -15.08 -14.42
CA PHE A 71 21.16 -14.67 -15.41
C PHE A 71 21.28 -13.20 -15.83
N THR A 72 22.15 -12.41 -15.19
CA THR A 72 22.21 -10.97 -15.46
C THR A 72 23.62 -10.41 -15.27
N HIS A 73 23.96 -9.40 -16.08
CA HIS A 73 25.21 -8.66 -15.89
C HIS A 73 25.20 -7.93 -14.52
N PRO A 74 26.37 -7.83 -13.86
CA PRO A 74 26.48 -7.23 -12.53
C PRO A 74 26.05 -5.76 -12.48
N ASP A 75 26.17 -5.00 -13.58
CA ASP A 75 25.76 -3.59 -13.66
C ASP A 75 24.29 -3.39 -14.09
N SER A 76 23.46 -4.42 -13.94
CA SER A 76 22.04 -4.35 -14.31
C SER A 76 21.17 -3.92 -13.13
N VAL A 77 20.08 -3.21 -13.45
CA VAL A 77 19.06 -2.82 -12.46
C VAL A 77 18.52 -4.04 -11.68
N LEU A 78 18.47 -5.21 -12.31
CA LEU A 78 18.03 -6.45 -11.66
C LEU A 78 19.06 -6.98 -10.65
N ALA A 79 20.36 -6.85 -10.92
CA ALA A 79 21.43 -7.20 -9.97
C ALA A 79 21.43 -6.26 -8.75
N ASP A 80 21.23 -4.96 -8.99
CA ASP A 80 21.08 -3.96 -7.91
C ASP A 80 19.83 -4.23 -7.06
N PHE A 81 18.71 -4.57 -7.70
CA PHE A 81 17.48 -4.94 -6.99
C PHE A 81 17.67 -6.23 -6.16
N ALA A 82 18.31 -7.25 -6.73
CA ALA A 82 18.54 -8.53 -6.06
C ALA A 82 19.49 -8.40 -4.86
N SER A 83 20.55 -7.59 -4.98
CA SER A 83 21.50 -7.35 -3.89
C SER A 83 20.89 -6.60 -2.70
N ASN A 84 19.90 -5.74 -2.96
CA ASN A 84 19.16 -4.99 -1.94
C ASN A 84 17.82 -5.63 -1.55
N ALA A 85 17.50 -6.82 -2.06
CA ALA A 85 16.20 -7.45 -1.85
C ALA A 85 15.92 -7.81 -0.38
N ASN A 86 16.96 -7.97 0.45
CA ASN A 86 16.85 -8.14 1.91
C ASN A 86 16.12 -6.98 2.60
N MET A 87 16.14 -5.79 2.01
CA MET A 87 15.46 -4.61 2.50
C MET A 87 13.93 -4.83 2.60
N PHE A 88 13.36 -5.63 1.69
CA PHE A 88 11.92 -5.90 1.64
C PHE A 88 11.40 -6.76 2.81
N TYR A 89 12.28 -7.40 3.60
CA TYR A 89 11.89 -8.02 4.87
C TYR A 89 11.53 -7.03 5.98
N LEU A 90 11.87 -5.77 5.80
CA LEU A 90 11.70 -4.68 6.76
C LEU A 90 10.85 -3.56 6.17
N MET A 91 11.08 -3.23 4.89
CA MET A 91 10.42 -2.13 4.20
C MET A 91 9.56 -2.66 3.07
N LYS A 92 8.24 -2.57 3.26
CA LYS A 92 7.25 -3.03 2.29
C LYS A 92 6.63 -1.83 1.58
N LEU A 93 6.14 -2.04 0.37
CA LEU A 93 5.43 -1.01 -0.38
C LEU A 93 4.11 -0.72 0.32
N ARG A 94 3.82 0.53 0.66
CA ARG A 94 2.54 0.96 1.26
C ARG A 94 1.86 1.99 0.38
N LEU A 95 0.64 1.68 -0.03
CA LEU A 95 -0.16 2.51 -0.93
C LEU A 95 -1.52 2.82 -0.32
N GLY A 96 -1.92 4.08 -0.33
CA GLY A 96 -3.29 4.50 0.00
C GLY A 96 -4.22 4.34 -1.20
N LEU A 97 -5.36 3.67 -1.05
CA LEU A 97 -6.35 3.51 -2.11
C LEU A 97 -7.66 4.15 -1.69
N CYS A 98 -8.22 4.95 -2.58
CA CYS A 98 -9.55 5.52 -2.42
C CYS A 98 -10.59 4.71 -3.19
N LEU A 99 -11.56 4.16 -2.46
CA LEU A 99 -12.61 3.28 -2.95
C LEU A 99 -13.97 3.76 -2.46
N PRO A 100 -15.09 3.33 -3.09
CA PRO A 100 -16.42 3.61 -2.55
C PRO A 100 -16.67 2.78 -1.29
N SER A 101 -17.43 3.33 -0.34
CA SER A 101 -17.82 2.70 0.93
C SER A 101 -18.63 1.41 0.79
N THR A 102 -19.11 1.11 -0.41
CA THR A 102 -19.79 -0.13 -0.76
C THR A 102 -18.82 -1.29 -0.98
N CYS A 103 -17.51 -1.02 -1.07
CA CYS A 103 -16.49 -2.02 -1.29
C CYS A 103 -16.11 -2.69 0.03
N SER A 104 -16.17 -4.02 0.09
CA SER A 104 -15.73 -4.76 1.27
C SER A 104 -14.22 -4.99 1.23
N VAL A 105 -13.60 -5.26 2.39
CA VAL A 105 -12.15 -5.56 2.47
C VAL A 105 -11.76 -6.75 1.59
N SER A 106 -12.65 -7.75 1.43
CA SER A 106 -12.44 -8.88 0.52
C SER A 106 -12.41 -8.45 -0.94
N ASP A 107 -13.27 -7.53 -1.36
CA ASP A 107 -13.29 -7.02 -2.73
C ASP A 107 -11.98 -6.29 -3.04
N VAL A 108 -11.50 -5.46 -2.09
CA VAL A 108 -10.20 -4.77 -2.22
C VAL A 108 -9.06 -5.77 -2.36
N GLN A 109 -9.09 -6.86 -1.57
CA GLN A 109 -8.08 -7.90 -1.62
C GLN A 109 -8.08 -8.63 -2.96
N GLU A 110 -9.25 -8.92 -3.53
CA GLU A 110 -9.37 -9.55 -4.84
C GLU A 110 -8.89 -8.64 -5.97
N VAL A 111 -9.28 -7.37 -5.96
CA VAL A 111 -8.81 -6.37 -6.93
C VAL A 111 -7.29 -6.22 -6.85
N ALA A 112 -6.72 -6.15 -5.65
CA ALA A 112 -5.27 -6.06 -5.46
C ALA A 112 -4.55 -7.32 -5.97
N LYS A 113 -5.09 -8.52 -5.73
CA LYS A 113 -4.55 -9.78 -6.27
C LYS A 113 -4.60 -9.82 -7.79
N LEU A 114 -5.70 -9.35 -8.39
CA LEU A 114 -5.84 -9.28 -9.84
C LEU A 114 -4.85 -8.30 -10.46
N ALA A 115 -4.66 -7.12 -9.86
CA ALA A 115 -3.71 -6.11 -10.34
C ALA A 115 -2.25 -6.58 -10.28
N LEU A 116 -1.91 -7.44 -9.31
CA LEU A 116 -0.57 -7.99 -9.11
C LEU A 116 -0.38 -9.39 -9.68
N LYS A 117 -1.32 -9.92 -10.46
CA LYS A 117 -1.30 -11.31 -10.92
C LYS A 117 -0.03 -11.69 -11.69
N ASP A 118 0.50 -10.76 -12.49
CA ASP A 118 1.66 -10.98 -13.36
C ASP A 118 2.99 -10.55 -12.72
N VAL A 119 2.95 -10.11 -11.46
CA VAL A 119 4.11 -9.57 -10.73
C VAL A 119 4.31 -10.40 -9.47
N PRO A 120 5.54 -10.78 -9.08
CA PRO A 120 5.80 -11.62 -7.90
C PRO A 120 5.66 -10.83 -6.60
N PHE A 121 4.49 -10.25 -6.35
CA PHE A 121 4.16 -9.47 -5.16
C PHE A 121 2.88 -10.00 -4.51
N GLU A 122 2.87 -10.00 -3.19
CA GLU A 122 1.68 -10.25 -2.38
C GLU A 122 1.20 -8.94 -1.77
N ALA A 123 -0.09 -8.64 -1.95
CA ALA A 123 -0.76 -7.51 -1.30
C ALA A 123 -1.55 -7.95 -0.07
N LYS A 124 -1.61 -7.08 0.94
CA LYS A 124 -2.41 -7.23 2.14
C LYS A 124 -3.04 -5.89 2.50
N ILE A 125 -4.34 -5.89 2.77
CA ILE A 125 -5.01 -4.69 3.30
C ILE A 125 -4.70 -4.58 4.80
N LEU A 126 -4.14 -3.44 5.22
CA LEU A 126 -3.83 -3.15 6.61
C LEU A 126 -5.03 -2.59 7.37
N ARG A 127 -5.71 -1.61 6.77
CA ARG A 127 -6.86 -0.92 7.35
C ARG A 127 -7.69 -0.27 6.25
N CYS A 128 -8.98 -0.11 6.51
CA CYS A 128 -9.88 0.70 5.70
C CYS A 128 -10.73 1.57 6.63
N GLU A 129 -10.87 2.84 6.28
CA GLU A 129 -11.52 3.86 7.11
C GLU A 129 -12.55 4.61 6.27
N VAL A 130 -13.65 4.97 6.92
CA VAL A 130 -14.68 5.83 6.36
C VAL A 130 -14.77 7.09 7.22
N LYS A 131 -15.40 8.13 6.70
CA LYS A 131 -15.59 9.38 7.43
C LYS A 131 -16.48 9.15 8.65
N GLU A 132 -15.88 9.16 9.83
CA GLU A 132 -16.58 9.13 11.11
C GLU A 132 -16.63 10.53 11.72
N PRO A 133 -17.70 10.88 12.47
CA PRO A 133 -17.74 12.13 13.22
C PRO A 133 -16.65 12.12 14.29
N TYR A 134 -15.92 13.23 14.42
CA TYR A 134 -14.89 13.40 15.44
C TYR A 134 -15.50 13.20 16.83
N SER A 135 -15.09 12.14 17.53
CA SER A 135 -15.39 11.94 18.95
C SER A 135 -14.15 12.28 19.76
N LEU A 136 -14.10 13.49 20.31
CA LEU A 136 -13.02 13.89 21.20
C LEU A 136 -13.26 13.28 22.58
N SER A 137 -12.27 12.52 23.06
CA SER A 137 -12.23 12.11 24.47
C SER A 137 -12.00 13.32 25.36
N ASN A 138 -12.57 13.32 26.58
CA ASN A 138 -12.34 14.38 27.57
C ASN A 138 -10.84 14.65 27.83
N LEU A 139 -9.99 13.62 27.69
CA LEU A 139 -8.53 13.76 27.78
C LEU A 139 -7.93 14.54 26.61
N GLN A 140 -8.46 14.39 25.40
CA GLN A 140 -8.00 15.14 24.22
C GLN A 140 -8.40 16.61 24.31
N ILE A 141 -9.54 16.91 24.95
CA ILE A 141 -10.02 18.28 25.19
C ILE A 141 -9.17 18.97 26.27
N ALA A 142 -8.76 18.25 27.31
CA ALA A 142 -8.00 18.81 28.43
C ALA A 142 -6.53 19.13 28.10
N VAL A 143 -5.98 18.54 27.03
CA VAL A 143 -4.59 18.73 26.59
C VAL A 143 -4.47 19.81 25.48
N MET A 144 -5.61 20.26 24.95
CA MET A 144 -5.71 21.35 23.96
C MET A 144 -5.93 22.70 24.67
#